data_AF-A0A4Q4S493-F1
#
_entry.id   AF-A0A4Q4S493-F1
#
_cell.length_a   1.000
_cell.length_b   1.000
_cell.length_c   1.000
_cell.angle_alpha   90.00
_cell.angle_beta   90.00
_cell.angle_gamma   90.00
#
_symmetry.space_group_name_H-M   'P 1'
#
loop_
_entity.id
_entity.type
_entity.pdbx_description
1 polymer ?
#
loop_
_entity_poly.entity_id
_entity_poly.type
_entity_poly.pdbx_seq_one_letter_code
_entity_poly.pdbx_strand_id
1 'polypeptide(L)'
;MSPISRMARLLLILHAFVNIVFGIYPFVNPGEYAAITGVEGPDKTLQSIGLGGIAVGWYQLIFTLQGNRRMMASTIPMRLGFAAVMYNWEKQPVMIYELIVVWFCLLGVFA
;
A
#
# COMPACT_ATOMS: atom_id res chain seq x y z
N MET A 1 20.92 -3.33 -12.68
CA MET A 1 19.69 -2.57 -12.33
C MET A 1 19.81 -1.19 -12.92
N SER A 2 18.83 -0.80 -13.72
CA SER A 2 18.75 0.55 -14.27
C SER A 2 18.56 1.61 -13.15
N PRO A 3 18.94 2.88 -13.37
CA PRO A 3 18.62 3.97 -12.45
C PRO A 3 17.12 4.07 -12.13
N ILE A 4 16.27 3.77 -13.12
CA ILE A 4 14.81 3.74 -13.00
C ILE A 4 14.36 2.65 -12.00
N SER A 5 14.91 1.44 -12.10
CA SER A 5 14.64 0.34 -11.17
C SER A 5 15.07 0.67 -9.74
N ARG A 6 16.19 1.38 -9.57
CA ARG A 6 16.62 1.87 -8.24
C ARG A 6 15.65 2.89 -7.66
N MET A 7 15.22 3.86 -8.47
CA MET A 7 14.24 4.86 -8.06
C MET A 7 12.90 4.22 -7.68
N ALA A 8 12.40 3.28 -8.50
CA ALA A 8 11.17 2.54 -8.22
C ALA A 8 11.25 1.79 -6.87
N ARG A 9 12.38 1.14 -6.57
CA ARG A 9 12.56 0.50 -5.26
C ARG A 9 12.57 1.50 -4.10
N LEU A 10 13.21 2.66 -4.27
CA LEU A 10 13.22 3.68 -3.23
C LEU A 10 11.80 4.22 -2.97
N LEU A 11 11.01 4.44 -4.02
CA LEU A 11 9.61 4.83 -3.91
C LEU A 11 8.75 3.73 -3.26
N LEU A 12 8.99 2.46 -3.55
CA LEU A 12 8.31 1.34 -2.87
C LEU A 12 8.66 1.25 -1.38
N ILE A 13 9.91 1.53 -1.01
CA ILE A 13 10.32 1.62 0.40
C ILE A 13 9.60 2.77 1.10
N LEU A 14 9.58 3.96 0.50
CA LEU A 14 8.86 5.11 1.05
C LEU A 14 7.36 4.84 1.19
N HIS A 15 6.75 4.24 0.17
CA HIS A 15 5.35 3.83 0.20
C HIS A 15 5.08 2.83 1.33
N ALA A 16 5.99 1.89 1.58
CA ALA A 16 5.83 0.93 2.67
C ALA A 16 5.78 1.63 4.03
N PHE A 17 6.62 2.65 4.25
CA PHE A 17 6.58 3.47 5.45
C PHE A 17 5.27 4.26 5.58
N VAL A 18 4.78 4.85 4.48
CA VAL A 18 3.48 5.54 4.47
C VAL A 18 2.36 4.59 4.91
N ASN A 19 2.32 3.36 4.38
CA ASN A 19 1.33 2.36 4.79
C ASN A 19 1.42 2.01 6.28
N ILE A 20 2.63 1.86 6.81
CA ILE A 20 2.84 1.56 8.24
C ILE A 20 2.35 2.72 9.10
N VAL A 21 2.75 3.96 8.79
CA VAL A 21 2.36 5.16 9.55
C VAL A 21 0.84 5.34 9.49
N PHE A 22 0.25 5.23 8.30
CA PHE A 22 -1.19 5.36 8.11
C PHE A 22 -1.98 4.23 8.79
N GLY A 23 -1.39 3.02 8.86
CA GLY A 23 -1.97 1.89 9.59
C GLY A 23 -1.85 1.99 11.12
N ILE A 24 -0.84 2.70 11.64
CA ILE A 24 -0.73 3.02 13.08
C ILE A 24 -1.73 4.10 13.48
N TYR A 25 -2.04 5.04 12.58
CA TYR A 25 -2.91 6.18 12.86
C TYR A 25 -4.27 5.86 13.52
N PRO A 26 -5.05 4.84 13.10
CA PRO A 26 -6.31 4.49 13.76
C PRO A 26 -6.15 3.93 15.19
N PHE A 27 -4.93 3.61 15.64
CA PHE A 27 -4.67 3.29 17.05
C PHE A 27 -4.49 4.53 17.93
N VAL A 28 -4.10 5.65 17.32
CA VAL A 28 -3.83 6.91 18.01
C VAL A 28 -5.06 7.82 17.96
N ASN A 29 -5.66 7.96 16.77
CA ASN A 29 -6.83 8.81 16.55
C ASN A 29 -7.81 8.19 15.52
N PRO A 30 -8.66 7.23 15.94
CA PRO A 30 -9.62 6.58 15.03
C PRO A 30 -10.60 7.55 14.36
N GLY A 31 -11.05 8.58 15.08
CA GLY A 31 -12.00 9.56 14.55
C GLY A 31 -11.42 10.40 13.41
N GLU A 32 -10.19 10.87 13.56
CA GLU A 32 -9.48 11.61 12.50
C GLU A 32 -9.11 10.70 11.33
N TYR A 33 -8.73 9.43 11.59
CA TYR A 33 -8.54 8.43 10.54
C TYR A 33 -9.81 8.23 9.71
N ALA A 34 -10.97 8.10 10.35
CA ALA A 34 -12.27 7.98 9.66
C ALA A 34 -12.58 9.23 8.83
N ALA A 35 -12.29 10.42 9.34
CA ALA A 35 -12.49 11.67 8.60
C ALA A 35 -11.60 11.79 7.34
N ILE A 36 -10.34 11.35 7.43
CA ILE A 36 -9.40 11.37 6.29
C ILE A 36 -9.80 10.32 5.24
N THR A 37 -10.15 9.11 5.68
CA THR A 37 -10.41 7.98 4.78
C THR A 37 -11.85 7.91 4.27
N GLY A 38 -12.77 8.57 4.96
CA GLY A 38 -14.21 8.43 4.74
C GLY A 38 -14.76 7.05 5.10
N VAL A 39 -14.01 6.26 5.88
CA VAL A 39 -14.45 4.94 6.35
C VAL A 39 -15.06 5.10 7.73
N GLU A 40 -16.38 4.91 7.82
CA GLU A 40 -17.10 4.93 9.09
C GLU A 40 -17.19 3.53 9.68
N GLY A 41 -16.93 3.42 10.98
CA GLY A 41 -17.06 2.16 11.70
C GLY A 41 -16.62 2.28 13.16
N PRO A 42 -16.90 1.25 13.98
CA PRO A 42 -16.41 1.18 15.35
C PRO A 42 -14.87 1.23 15.42
N ASP A 43 -14.30 1.79 16.49
CA ASP A 43 -12.85 1.92 16.67
C ASP A 43 -12.08 0.61 16.43
N LYS A 44 -12.62 -0.53 16.91
CA LYS A 44 -12.01 -1.84 16.69
C LYS A 44 -11.92 -2.23 15.21
N THR A 45 -12.90 -1.83 14.42
CA THR A 45 -12.90 -2.07 12.97
C THR A 45 -11.84 -1.21 12.30
N LEU A 46 -11.75 0.08 12.65
CA LEU A 46 -10.74 0.99 12.11
C LEU A 46 -9.32 0.55 12.49
N GLN A 47 -9.12 0.10 13.72
CA GLN A 47 -7.85 -0.49 14.17
C GLN A 47 -7.51 -1.77 13.40
N SER A 48 -8.49 -2.62 13.10
CA SER A 48 -8.28 -3.83 12.29
C SER A 48 -7.87 -3.50 10.85
N ILE A 49 -8.48 -2.47 10.25
CA ILE A 49 -8.04 -1.92 8.96
C ILE A 49 -6.61 -1.38 9.07
N GLY A 50 -6.29 -0.69 10.17
CA GLY A 50 -4.94 -0.23 10.50
C GLY A 50 -3.91 -1.35 10.53
N LEU A 51 -4.20 -2.47 11.21
CA LEU A 51 -3.34 -3.67 11.20
C LEU A 51 -3.11 -4.20 9.79
N GLY A 52 -4.14 -4.18 8.94
CA GLY A 52 -4.02 -4.51 7.53
C GLY A 52 -3.02 -3.60 6.82
N GLY A 53 -3.12 -2.28 7.02
CA GLY A 53 -2.18 -1.30 6.49
C GLY A 53 -0.74 -1.54 6.95
N ILE A 54 -0.54 -1.82 8.24
CA ILE A 54 0.78 -2.14 8.81
C ILE A 54 1.33 -3.42 8.18
N ALA A 55 0.54 -4.48 8.09
CA ALA A 55 0.97 -5.76 7.51
C ALA A 55 1.37 -5.59 6.04
N VAL A 56 0.55 -4.93 5.23
CA VAL A 56 0.85 -4.67 3.81
C VAL A 56 2.13 -3.84 3.66
N GLY A 57 2.28 -2.78 4.46
CA GLY A 57 3.49 -1.97 4.47
C GLY A 57 4.73 -2.78 4.86
N TRP A 58 4.64 -3.60 5.91
CA TRP A 58 5.73 -4.44 6.38
C TRP A 58 6.18 -5.47 5.33
N TYR A 59 5.24 -6.18 4.71
CA TYR A 59 5.56 -7.15 3.66
C TYR A 59 6.20 -6.48 2.45
N GLN A 60 5.66 -5.35 1.98
CA GLN A 60 6.25 -4.60 0.88
C GLN A 60 7.69 -4.16 1.19
N LEU A 61 7.93 -3.66 2.42
CA LEU A 61 9.25 -3.23 2.85
C LEU A 61 10.25 -4.38 2.77
N ILE A 62 9.91 -5.53 3.38
CA ILE A 62 10.78 -6.71 3.37
C ILE A 62 11.06 -7.19 1.96
N PHE A 63 10.04 -7.32 1.11
CA PHE A 63 10.21 -7.86 -0.24
C PHE A 63 11.06 -6.92 -1.11
N THR A 64 10.91 -5.62 -0.93
CA THR A 64 11.69 -4.61 -1.64
C THR A 64 13.15 -4.58 -1.18
N LEU A 65 13.39 -4.65 0.14
CA LEU A 65 14.74 -4.66 0.72
C LEU A 65 15.51 -5.94 0.39
N GLN A 66 14.84 -7.10 0.40
CA GLN A 66 15.44 -8.37 -0.03
C GLN A 66 15.72 -8.41 -1.55
N GLY A 67 15.14 -7.48 -2.32
CA GLY A 67 15.21 -7.49 -3.78
C GLY A 67 14.59 -8.75 -4.39
N ASN A 68 13.71 -9.44 -3.66
CA ASN A 68 13.13 -10.72 -4.07
C ASN A 68 12.01 -10.47 -5.08
N ARG A 69 12.37 -10.55 -6.37
CA ARG A 69 11.48 -10.29 -7.50
C ARG A 69 10.20 -11.13 -7.46
N ARG A 70 10.25 -12.37 -6.99
CA ARG A 70 9.08 -13.25 -6.92
C ARG A 70 8.07 -12.76 -5.88
N MET A 71 8.54 -12.34 -4.71
CA MET A 71 7.67 -11.82 -3.66
C MET A 71 7.13 -10.44 -4.01
N MET A 72 7.95 -9.57 -4.62
CA MET A 72 7.46 -8.29 -5.17
C MET A 72 6.38 -8.52 -6.24
N ALA A 73 6.53 -9.51 -7.13
CA ALA A 73 5.52 -9.83 -8.12
C ALA A 73 4.19 -10.29 -7.48
N SER A 74 4.22 -10.97 -6.33
CA SER A 74 3.00 -11.38 -5.62
C SER A 74 2.17 -10.21 -5.05
N THR A 75 2.77 -9.03 -4.89
CA THR A 75 2.04 -7.83 -4.44
C THR A 75 1.17 -7.21 -5.54
N ILE A 76 1.51 -7.46 -6.82
CA ILE A 76 0.78 -6.91 -7.98
C ILE A 76 -0.68 -7.37 -8.02
N PRO A 77 -1.01 -8.68 -8.00
CA PRO A 77 -2.41 -9.12 -8.06
C PRO A 77 -3.22 -8.66 -6.85
N MET A 78 -2.62 -8.58 -5.66
CA MET A 78 -3.28 -8.07 -4.46
C MET A 78 -3.67 -6.58 -4.62
N ARG A 79 -2.74 -5.76 -5.12
CA ARG A 79 -2.98 -4.34 -5.38
C ARG A 79 -3.99 -4.10 -6.49
N LEU A 80 -3.94 -4.88 -7.58
CA LEU A 80 -4.94 -4.84 -8.63
C LEU A 80 -6.33 -5.22 -8.12
N GLY A 81 -6.42 -6.25 -7.25
CA GLY A 81 -7.66 -6.62 -6.59
C GLY A 81 -8.22 -5.48 -5.73
N PHE A 82 -7.38 -4.84 -4.92
CA PHE A 82 -7.77 -3.70 -4.10
C PHE A 82 -8.19 -2.49 -4.96
N ALA A 83 -7.44 -2.16 -6.03
CA ALA A 83 -7.80 -1.12 -6.98
C ALA A 83 -9.17 -1.38 -7.65
N ALA A 84 -9.47 -2.64 -7.98
CA ALA A 84 -10.78 -3.03 -8.51
C ALA A 84 -11.91 -2.83 -7.49
N VAL A 85 -11.68 -3.13 -6.21
CA VAL A 85 -12.67 -2.83 -5.15
C VAL A 85 -12.87 -1.31 -5.02
N MET A 86 -11.79 -0.52 -5.02
CA MET A 86 -11.87 0.95 -4.93
C MET A 86 -12.57 1.58 -6.15
N TYR A 87 -12.40 1.00 -7.34
CA TYR A 87 -13.14 1.41 -8.53
C TYR A 87 -14.66 1.22 -8.34
N ASN A 88 -15.07 0.06 -7.85
CA ASN A 88 -16.49 -0.24 -7.58
C ASN A 88 -17.09 0.64 -6.49
N TRP A 89 -16.27 1.18 -5.58
CA TRP A 89 -16.69 2.10 -4.51
C TRP A 89 -16.57 3.57 -4.90
N GLU A 90 -16.37 3.87 -6.19
CA GLU A 90 -16.23 5.22 -6.73
C GLU A 90 -15.06 6.03 -6.12
N LYS A 91 -14.09 5.36 -5.50
CA LYS A 91 -12.89 5.97 -4.92
C LYS A 91 -11.77 6.09 -5.96
N GLN A 92 -12.07 6.79 -7.05
CA GLN A 92 -11.18 6.99 -8.21
C GLN A 92 -9.75 7.44 -7.83
N PRO A 93 -9.52 8.40 -6.92
CA PRO A 93 -8.17 8.81 -6.54
C PRO A 93 -7.34 7.68 -5.93
N VAL A 94 -7.96 6.83 -5.09
CA VAL A 94 -7.29 5.70 -4.42
C VAL A 94 -6.98 4.61 -5.42
N MET A 95 -7.90 4.35 -6.35
CA MET A 95 -7.68 3.40 -7.45
C MET A 95 -6.50 3.81 -8.34
N ILE A 96 -6.42 5.09 -8.74
CA ILE A 96 -5.29 5.60 -9.53
C ILE A 96 -3.98 5.48 -8.76
N TYR A 97 -3.99 5.85 -7.47
CA TYR A 97 -2.83 5.70 -6.59
C TYR A 97 -2.31 4.26 -6.58
N GLU A 98 -3.19 3.28 -6.40
CA GLU A 98 -2.81 1.86 -6.39
C GLU A 98 -2.23 1.39 -7.73
N LEU A 99 -2.78 1.86 -8.86
CA LEU A 99 -2.24 1.56 -10.19
C LEU A 99 -0.83 2.12 -10.39
N ILE A 100 -0.54 3.31 -9.87
CA ILE A 100 0.82 3.89 -9.87
C ILE A 100 1.77 3.00 -9.08
N VAL A 101 1.34 2.47 -7.93
CA VAL A 101 2.17 1.61 -7.09
C VAL A 101 2.39 0.25 -7.76
N VAL A 102 1.38 -0.30 -8.44
CA VAL A 102 1.54 -1.48 -9.30
C VAL A 102 2.60 -1.23 -10.36
N TRP A 103 2.61 -0.06 -10.99
CA TRP A 103 3.64 0.29 -11.97
C TRP A 103 5.04 0.33 -11.35
N PHE A 104 5.20 0.88 -10.14
CA PHE A 104 6.48 0.80 -9.41
C PHE A 104 6.89 -0.64 -9.08
N CYS A 105 5.96 -1.50 -8.69
CA CYS A 105 6.22 -2.93 -8.49
C CYS A 105 6.72 -3.58 -9.79
N LEU A 106 6.07 -3.31 -10.93
CA LEU A 106 6.49 -3.83 -12.24
C LEU A 106 7.91 -3.38 -12.60
N LEU A 107 8.23 -2.09 -12.40
CA LEU A 107 9.59 -1.57 -12.61
C LEU A 107 10.61 -2.23 -11.66
N GLY A 108 10.27 -2.40 -10.38
CA GLY A 108 11.16 -3.03 -9.39
C GLY A 108 11.43 -4.53 -9.66
N VAL A 109 10.51 -5.21 -10.34
CA VAL A 109 10.61 -6.63 -10.72
C VAL A 109 11.34 -6.81 -12.05
N PHE A 110 10.99 -6.03 -13.08
CA PHE A 110 11.38 -6.30 -14.47
C PHE A 110 12.45 -5.34 -15.06
N ALA A 111 12.74 -4.18 -14.44
CA ALA A 111 13.75 -3.22 -14.90
C ALA A 111 15.09 -3.26 -14.12
#